data_AF-A0A7W0YXQ6-F1
#
_entry.id   AF-A0A7W0YXQ6-F1
#
_cell.length_a   1.000
_cell.length_b   1.000
_cell.length_c   1.000
_cell.angle_alpha   90.00
_cell.angle_beta   90.00
_cell.angle_gamma   90.00
#
_symmetry.space_group_name_H-M   'P 1'
#
loop_
_entity.id
_entity.type
_entity.pdbx_description
1 polymer ?
#
loop_
_entity_poly.entity_id
_entity_poly.type
_entity_poly.pdbx_seq_one_letter_code
_entity_poly.pdbx_strand_id
1 'polypeptide(L)'
;AASEAGAFAIGVDSDQAVTADPAVADVIISSMLKNLNVAVFEFLSSFVDDNVESGEVIFDLSNDGVGYSTTGGAIDDIVEQVDGFKQQIIDGDIEVPTTP
;
A
#
# COMPACT_ATOMS: atom_id res chain seq x y z
N ALA A 1 -18.68 -9.76 4.36
CA ALA A 1 -18.97 -9.44 2.95
C ALA A 1 -18.24 -10.36 1.98
N ALA A 2 -16.94 -10.17 1.68
CA ALA A 2 -16.23 -10.99 0.68
C ALA A 2 -16.24 -12.49 1.03
N SER A 3 -15.85 -12.84 2.27
CA SER A 3 -15.92 -14.23 2.77
C SER A 3 -17.32 -14.84 2.67
N GLU A 4 -18.35 -14.12 3.12
CA GLU A 4 -19.76 -14.58 3.02
C GLU A 4 -20.23 -14.76 1.57
N ALA A 5 -19.66 -14.00 0.64
CA ALA A 5 -19.95 -14.09 -0.79
C ALA A 5 -19.05 -15.11 -1.53
N GLY A 6 -18.13 -15.79 -0.83
CA GLY A 6 -17.14 -16.68 -1.45
C GLY A 6 -16.21 -15.95 -2.43
N ALA A 7 -15.95 -14.67 -2.21
CA ALA A 7 -15.13 -13.82 -3.05
C ALA A 7 -13.81 -13.43 -2.36
N PHE A 8 -12.80 -13.09 -3.16
CA PHE A 8 -11.55 -12.53 -2.67
C PHE A 8 -11.70 -11.06 -2.27
N ALA A 9 -10.82 -10.62 -1.38
CA ALA A 9 -10.72 -9.25 -0.91
C ALA A 9 -9.28 -8.73 -1.02
N ILE A 10 -9.16 -7.43 -1.25
CA ILE A 10 -7.91 -6.69 -1.07
C ILE A 10 -8.13 -5.74 0.11
N GLY A 11 -7.27 -5.86 1.12
CA GLY A 11 -7.31 -5.01 2.31
C GLY A 11 -6.83 -3.59 2.02
N VAL A 12 -7.12 -2.66 2.95
CA VAL A 12 -6.74 -1.25 2.84
C VAL A 12 -6.14 -0.77 4.18
N ASP A 13 -5.21 0.16 4.08
CA ASP A 13 -4.45 0.85 5.15
C ASP A 13 -3.37 0.01 5.83
N SER A 14 -3.64 -1.26 6.09
CA SER A 14 -2.72 -2.19 6.76
C SER A 14 -2.82 -3.59 6.17
N ASP A 15 -1.89 -4.46 6.54
CA ASP A 15 -1.94 -5.86 6.14
C ASP A 15 -3.08 -6.60 6.85
N GLN A 16 -4.24 -6.64 6.22
CA GLN A 16 -5.45 -7.19 6.83
C GLN A 16 -5.44 -8.71 6.94
N ALA A 17 -4.57 -9.40 6.20
CA ALA A 17 -4.33 -10.82 6.44
C ALA A 17 -3.75 -11.08 7.85
N VAL A 18 -3.11 -10.06 8.45
CA VAL A 18 -2.59 -10.10 9.84
C VAL A 18 -3.53 -9.42 10.83
N THR A 19 -4.13 -8.29 10.45
CA THR A 19 -4.85 -7.40 11.39
C THR A 19 -6.35 -7.63 11.48
N ALA A 20 -6.98 -8.24 10.47
CA ALA A 20 -8.41 -8.54 10.49
C ALA A 20 -8.72 -9.79 11.34
N ASP A 21 -10.00 -10.14 11.44
CA ASP A 21 -10.41 -11.40 12.07
C ASP A 21 -9.71 -12.59 11.36
N PRO A 22 -9.01 -13.47 12.09
CA PRO A 22 -8.34 -14.63 11.49
C PRO A 22 -9.27 -15.51 10.64
N ALA A 23 -10.58 -15.53 10.93
CA ALA A 23 -11.57 -16.29 10.17
C ALA A 23 -11.76 -15.79 8.72
N VAL A 24 -11.27 -14.60 8.39
CA VAL A 24 -11.33 -14.04 7.03
C VAL A 24 -9.96 -13.88 6.38
N ALA A 25 -8.87 -14.29 7.04
CA ALA A 25 -7.52 -14.13 6.50
C ALA A 25 -7.36 -14.83 5.13
N ASP A 26 -7.95 -16.01 4.96
CA ASP A 26 -7.84 -16.83 3.74
C ASP A 26 -8.45 -16.19 2.48
N VAL A 27 -9.36 -15.21 2.64
CA VAL A 27 -9.97 -14.52 1.49
C VAL A 27 -9.24 -13.22 1.12
N ILE A 28 -8.27 -12.79 1.93
CA ILE A 28 -7.50 -11.57 1.68
C ILE A 28 -6.27 -11.95 0.86
N ILE A 29 -6.25 -11.57 -0.42
CA ILE A 29 -5.18 -11.96 -1.34
C ILE A 29 -3.99 -11.00 -1.32
N SER A 30 -4.21 -9.76 -0.88
CA SER A 30 -3.21 -8.70 -0.67
C SER A 30 -3.86 -7.56 0.10
N SER A 31 -3.10 -6.56 0.52
CA SER A 31 -3.61 -5.30 1.07
C SER A 31 -2.81 -4.11 0.56
N MET A 32 -3.48 -3.00 0.24
CA MET A 32 -2.81 -1.73 0.00
C MET A 32 -2.40 -1.10 1.34
N LEU A 33 -1.10 -0.87 1.51
CA LEU A 33 -0.49 -0.38 2.73
C LEU A 33 -0.37 1.14 2.70
N LYS A 34 -0.74 1.81 3.79
CA LYS A 34 -0.42 3.22 4.03
C LYS A 34 0.73 3.30 5.01
N ASN A 35 1.92 3.63 4.52
CA ASN A 35 3.14 3.66 5.32
C ASN A 35 3.24 4.98 6.10
N LEU A 36 2.31 5.20 7.02
CA LEU A 36 2.28 6.41 7.86
C LEU A 36 3.55 6.59 8.69
N ASN A 37 4.27 5.50 8.98
CA ASN A 37 5.58 5.55 9.61
C ASN A 37 6.59 6.35 8.78
N VAL A 38 6.58 6.23 7.45
CA VAL A 38 7.43 7.02 6.55
C VAL A 38 7.06 8.50 6.65
N ALA A 39 5.77 8.81 6.51
CA ALA A 39 5.30 10.20 6.57
C ALA A 39 5.62 10.89 7.91
N VAL A 40 5.40 10.20 9.04
CA VAL A 40 5.70 10.73 10.37
C VAL A 40 7.21 10.90 10.57
N PHE A 41 8.01 9.93 10.11
CA PHE A 41 9.46 10.00 10.22
C PHE A 41 10.04 11.18 9.41
N GLU A 42 9.61 11.34 8.16
CA GLU A 42 10.04 12.44 7.30
C GLU A 42 9.64 13.79 7.88
N PHE A 43 8.40 13.93 8.36
CA PHE A 43 7.96 15.16 9.00
C PHE A 43 8.82 15.52 10.23
N LEU A 44 9.02 14.56 11.14
CA LEU A 44 9.82 14.80 12.35
C LEU A 44 11.29 15.11 12.01
N SER A 45 11.85 14.47 10.99
CA SER A 45 13.20 14.75 10.51
C SER A 45 13.28 16.18 9.96
N SER A 46 12.33 16.60 9.11
CA SER A 46 12.27 17.97 8.60
C SER A 46 12.12 19.02 9.71
N PHE A 47 11.39 18.69 10.79
CA PHE A 47 11.22 19.58 11.93
C PHE A 47 12.52 19.75 12.71
N VAL A 48 13.25 18.67 12.96
CA VAL A 48 14.55 18.72 13.64
C VAL A 48 15.58 19.51 12.83
N ASP A 49 15.51 19.44 11.52
CA ASP A 49 16.41 20.15 10.61
C ASP A 49 15.96 21.60 10.29
N ASP A 50 14.93 22.11 10.98
CA ASP A 50 14.32 23.44 10.73
C ASP A 50 13.86 23.65 9.27
N ASN A 51 13.50 22.57 8.57
CA ASN A 51 13.15 22.52 7.14
C ASN A 51 11.69 22.10 6.89
N VAL A 52 10.77 22.34 7.84
CA VAL A 52 9.37 21.96 7.66
C VAL A 52 8.76 22.64 6.44
N GLU A 53 8.30 21.83 5.50
CA GLU A 53 7.53 22.31 4.36
C GLU A 53 6.08 22.60 4.76
N SER A 54 5.58 23.78 4.38
CA SER A 54 4.18 24.13 4.54
C SER A 54 3.39 23.76 3.29
N GLY A 55 2.23 23.14 3.45
CA GLY A 55 1.37 22.76 2.33
C GLY A 55 1.10 21.26 2.32
N GLU A 56 0.68 20.77 1.15
CA GLU A 56 0.45 19.34 0.93
C GLU A 56 1.78 18.64 0.62
N VAL A 57 2.02 17.53 1.32
CA VAL A 57 3.13 16.62 1.02
C VAL A 57 2.52 15.28 0.64
N ILE A 58 2.82 14.82 -0.58
CA ILE A 58 2.26 13.58 -1.13
C ILE A 58 3.21 12.43 -0.85
N PHE A 59 2.64 11.35 -0.31
CA PHE A 59 3.32 10.10 -0.01
C PHE A 59 2.70 9.00 -0.89
N ASP A 60 3.44 8.56 -1.91
CA ASP A 60 2.99 7.64 -2.95
C ASP A 60 3.97 6.45 -3.12
N LEU A 61 3.92 5.75 -4.25
CA LEU A 61 4.80 4.59 -4.49
C LEU A 61 6.28 5.00 -4.67
N SER A 62 6.57 6.22 -5.11
CA SER A 62 7.93 6.69 -5.42
C SER A 62 8.74 7.01 -4.16
N ASN A 63 8.07 7.33 -3.05
CA ASN A 63 8.68 7.62 -1.76
C ASN A 63 8.29 6.63 -0.67
N ASP A 64 7.83 5.43 -1.07
CA ASP A 64 7.34 4.36 -0.19
C ASP A 64 6.26 4.81 0.80
N GLY A 65 5.51 5.87 0.46
CA GLY A 65 4.34 6.33 1.20
C GLY A 65 3.17 5.35 1.19
N VAL A 66 3.07 4.58 0.11
CA VAL A 66 2.15 3.45 -0.02
C VAL A 66 2.85 2.20 -0.54
N GLY A 67 2.27 1.03 -0.30
CA GLY A 67 2.78 -0.25 -0.78
C GLY A 67 1.70 -1.31 -0.86
N TYR A 68 2.09 -2.56 -1.01
CA TYR A 68 1.18 -3.71 -0.97
C TYR A 68 1.75 -4.85 -0.12
N SER A 69 0.90 -5.70 0.45
CA SER A 69 1.32 -6.90 1.18
C SER A 69 1.26 -8.17 0.32
N THR A 70 2.16 -9.12 0.60
CA THR A 70 2.19 -10.46 -0.01
C THR A 70 1.79 -11.56 0.98
N THR A 71 1.32 -11.18 2.16
CA THR A 71 0.94 -12.12 3.22
C THR A 71 -0.16 -13.06 2.74
N GLY A 72 -0.03 -14.34 3.12
CA GLY A 72 -0.96 -15.40 2.72
C GLY A 72 -0.57 -16.14 1.44
N GLY A 73 0.42 -15.65 0.69
CA GLY A 73 1.01 -16.36 -0.45
C GLY A 73 0.12 -16.47 -1.69
N ALA A 74 -1.04 -15.80 -1.68
CA ALA A 74 -2.03 -15.86 -2.75
C ALA A 74 -1.57 -15.22 -4.08
N ILE A 75 -0.54 -14.37 -4.02
CA ILE A 75 0.01 -13.65 -5.18
C ILE A 75 1.49 -13.94 -5.42
N ASP A 76 2.08 -14.91 -4.72
CA ASP A 76 3.53 -15.20 -4.78
C ASP A 76 4.01 -15.51 -6.21
N ASP A 77 3.14 -16.09 -7.03
CA ASP A 77 3.40 -16.43 -8.42
C ASP A 77 3.41 -15.22 -9.37
N ILE A 78 2.88 -14.08 -8.93
CA ILE A 78 2.78 -12.84 -9.72
C ILE A 78 3.51 -11.65 -9.11
N VAL A 79 4.23 -11.80 -7.99
CA VAL A 79 4.95 -10.70 -7.31
C VAL A 79 5.85 -9.93 -8.28
N GLU A 80 6.65 -10.62 -9.10
CA GLU A 80 7.53 -9.96 -10.08
C GLU A 80 6.75 -9.11 -11.09
N GLN A 81 5.56 -9.55 -11.50
CA GLN A 81 4.70 -8.80 -12.41
C GLN A 81 4.11 -7.56 -11.72
N VAL A 82 3.66 -7.70 -10.47
CA VAL A 82 3.12 -6.60 -9.66
C VAL A 82 4.20 -5.55 -9.39
N ASP A 83 5.42 -5.98 -9.05
CA ASP A 83 6.57 -5.08 -8.87
C ASP A 83 6.95 -4.38 -10.18
N GLY A 84 6.85 -5.08 -11.31
CA GLY A 84 7.03 -4.47 -12.63
C GLY A 84 6.03 -3.36 -12.93
N PHE A 85 4.77 -3.51 -12.50
CA PHE A 85 3.77 -2.43 -12.62
C PHE A 85 4.00 -1.31 -11.60
N LYS A 86 4.39 -1.64 -10.35
CA LYS A 86 4.80 -0.65 -9.36
C LYS A 86 5.89 0.25 -9.93
N GLN A 87 6.91 -0.33 -10.56
CA GLN A 87 8.00 0.44 -11.16
C GLN A 87 7.53 1.31 -12.32
N GLN A 88 6.69 0.80 -13.23
CA GLN A 88 6.12 1.60 -14.32
C GLN A 88 5.27 2.78 -13.82
N ILE A 89 4.58 2.64 -12.67
CA ILE A 89 3.86 3.76 -12.04
C ILE A 89 4.85 4.79 -11.48
N ILE A 90 5.91 4.34 -10.80
CA ILE A 90 6.97 5.21 -10.27
C ILE A 90 7.69 5.97 -11.40
N ASP A 91 7.94 5.30 -12.52
CA ASP A 91 8.62 5.87 -13.68
C ASP A 91 7.70 6.81 -14.49
N GLY A 92 6.39 6.79 -14.22
CA GLY A 92 5.39 7.59 -14.92
C GLY A 92 4.92 7.01 -16.26
N ASP A 93 5.32 5.78 -16.60
CA ASP A 93 4.86 5.05 -17.78
C ASP A 93 3.38 4.65 -17.66
N ILE A 94 2.92 4.40 -16.42
CA ILE A 94 1.51 4.16 -16.08
C ILE A 94 1.01 5.29 -15.19
N GLU A 95 0.04 6.06 -15.69
CA GLU A 95 -0.67 7.07 -14.91
C GLU A 95 -1.91 6.47 -14.26
N VAL A 96 -1.99 6.54 -12.93
CA VAL A 96 -3.14 6.04 -12.17
C VAL A 96 -4.29 7.07 -12.26
N PRO A 97 -5.50 6.70 -12.74
CA PRO A 97 -6.62 7.62 -12.83
C PRO A 97 -7.04 8.17 -11.46
N THR A 98 -7.26 9.48 -11.39
CA THR A 98 -7.69 10.17 -10.16
C THR A 98 -9.20 10.31 -10.03
N THR A 99 -9.95 9.88 -11.05
CA THR A 99 -11.42 9.88 -11.07
C THR A 99 -11.95 8.57 -11.67
N PRO A 100 -13.14 8.09 -11.22
CA PRO A 100 -13.79 6.89 -11.77
C PRO A 100 -14.25 7.02 -13.22
#